data_AF-A0AAD3E586-F1
#
_entry.id   AF-A0AAD3E586-F1
#
_cell.length_a   1.000
_cell.length_b   1.000
_cell.length_c   1.000
_cell.angle_alpha   90.00
_cell.angle_beta   90.00
_cell.angle_gamma   90.00
#
_symmetry.space_group_name_H-M   'P 1'
#
loop_
_entity.id
_entity.type
_entity.pdbx_description
1 polymer ?
#
loop_
_entity_poly.entity_id
_entity_poly.type
_entity_poly.pdbx_seq_one_letter_code
_entity_poly.pdbx_strand_id
1 'polypeptide(L)'
;MLAEQALVASVHDSLGLFLYDNAKFLGERLVALNNSEPNQQLLATCYLHCNQAYRAYHLLKGHNSQRSRYLLAVCCLSMSRYPEAKDALLKMGEAEIPYGPAGLYLLGKVCRLTNCMSEAKDYYFRALRLNPLLWCAYEELCAVGGDEEAAEVCSLAQLPPRGAAEAGSSPSTSSRVGSAPAQHTPHPHQHPHQQHAHPHPQQHPQQQQGRGQGHGQQ
;
A
#
# COMPACT_ATOMS: atom_id res chain seq x y z
N MET A 1 -3.13 -9.23 28.21
CA MET A 1 -4.05 -9.16 27.04
C MET A 1 -4.55 -7.75 26.75
N LEU A 2 -5.17 -7.01 27.68
CA LEU A 2 -5.67 -5.65 27.41
C LEU A 2 -4.57 -4.66 26.95
N ALA A 3 -3.41 -4.66 27.63
CA ALA A 3 -2.29 -3.78 27.27
C ALA A 3 -1.71 -4.07 25.88
N GLU A 4 -1.65 -5.34 25.49
CA GLU A 4 -1.19 -5.76 24.16
C GLU A 4 -2.17 -5.30 23.08
N GLN A 5 -3.47 -5.50 23.27
CA GLN A 5 -4.50 -5.07 22.33
C GLN A 5 -4.52 -3.54 22.14
N ALA A 6 -4.34 -2.78 23.23
CA ALA A 6 -4.24 -1.32 23.17
C ALA A 6 -3.01 -0.87 22.38
N LEU A 7 -1.87 -1.55 22.54
CA LEU A 7 -0.67 -1.28 21.76
C LEU A 7 -0.87 -1.62 20.27
N VAL A 8 -1.46 -2.78 19.95
CA VAL A 8 -1.78 -3.17 18.57
C VAL A 8 -2.66 -2.10 17.89
N ALA A 9 -3.72 -1.66 18.57
CA ALA A 9 -4.59 -0.59 18.06
C ALA A 9 -3.81 0.71 17.83
N SER A 10 -2.99 1.14 18.79
CA SER A 10 -2.18 2.35 18.68
C SER A 10 -1.16 2.29 17.53
N VAL A 11 -0.60 1.10 17.25
CA VAL A 11 0.29 0.88 16.09
C VAL A 11 -0.50 1.03 14.80
N HIS A 12 -1.68 0.42 14.69
CA HIS A 12 -2.55 0.54 13.51
C HIS A 12 -2.99 1.98 13.26
N ASP A 13 -3.40 2.71 14.30
CA ASP A 13 -3.76 4.13 14.20
C ASP A 13 -2.56 4.96 13.71
N SER A 14 -1.38 4.71 14.26
CA SER A 14 -0.14 5.39 13.84
C SER A 14 0.21 5.09 12.38
N LEU A 15 0.05 3.85 11.92
CA LEU A 15 0.24 3.47 10.51
C LEU A 15 -0.77 4.17 9.60
N GLY A 16 -2.05 4.23 10.01
CA GLY A 16 -3.11 4.90 9.27
C GLY A 16 -2.94 6.42 9.18
N LEU A 17 -2.30 7.02 10.18
CA LEU A 17 -1.95 8.45 10.23
C LEU A 17 -0.56 8.74 9.66
N PHE A 18 0.10 7.77 9.01
CA PHE A 18 1.44 7.93 8.41
C PHE A 18 2.56 8.28 9.43
N LEU A 19 2.33 8.06 10.73
CA LEU A 19 3.29 8.30 11.81
C LEU A 19 4.24 7.10 11.99
N TYR A 20 5.04 6.82 10.96
CA TYR A 20 5.82 5.58 10.88
C TYR A 20 6.87 5.40 11.98
N ASP A 21 7.53 6.48 12.41
CA ASP A 21 8.50 6.40 13.51
C ASP A 21 7.83 6.06 14.84
N ASN A 22 6.63 6.59 15.08
CA ASN A 22 5.83 6.24 16.25
C ASN A 22 5.35 4.78 16.17
N ALA A 23 4.84 4.36 15.02
CA ALA A 23 4.41 2.99 14.78
C ALA A 23 5.55 1.99 15.01
N LYS A 24 6.76 2.30 14.53
CA LYS A 24 7.97 1.50 14.74
C LYS A 24 8.30 1.36 16.22
N PHE A 25 8.36 2.48 16.95
CA PHE A 25 8.64 2.47 18.40
C PHE A 25 7.62 1.63 19.18
N LEU A 26 6.33 1.84 18.91
CA LEU A 26 5.26 1.07 19.53
C LEU A 26 5.31 -0.41 19.15
N GLY A 27 5.66 -0.73 17.91
CA GLY A 27 5.84 -2.10 17.43
C GLY A 27 7.00 -2.83 18.10
N GLU A 28 8.15 -2.17 18.30
CA GLU A 28 9.28 -2.73 19.03
C GLU A 28 8.89 -3.03 20.49
N ARG A 29 8.17 -2.09 21.13
CA ARG A 29 7.62 -2.27 22.47
C ARG A 29 6.60 -3.41 22.54
N LEU A 30 5.76 -3.56 21.53
CA LEU A 30 4.77 -4.64 21.44
C LEU A 30 5.45 -6.02 21.38
N VAL A 31 6.48 -6.17 20.55
CA VAL A 31 7.25 -7.43 20.46
C VAL A 31 8.04 -7.71 21.73
N ALA A 32 8.59 -6.68 22.38
CA ALA A 32 9.25 -6.81 23.69
C ALA A 32 8.28 -7.26 24.79
N LEU A 33 7.01 -6.84 24.72
CA LEU A 33 5.97 -7.26 25.65
C LEU A 33 5.52 -8.71 25.39
N ASN A 34 5.23 -9.05 24.14
CA ASN A 34 4.83 -10.39 23.73
C ASN A 34 5.39 -10.71 22.35
N ASN A 35 6.34 -11.63 22.32
CA ASN A 35 7.05 -12.03 21.11
C ASN A 35 6.27 -13.10 20.32
N SER A 36 5.08 -12.74 19.82
CA SER A 36 4.23 -13.61 19.00
C SER A 36 4.43 -13.34 17.50
N GLU A 37 4.15 -14.33 16.65
CA GLU A 37 4.26 -14.17 15.19
C GLU A 37 3.41 -12.99 14.65
N PRO A 38 2.13 -12.80 15.05
CA PRO A 38 1.34 -11.64 14.61
C PRO A 38 1.96 -10.29 14.98
N ASN A 39 2.56 -10.19 16.17
CA ASN A 39 3.22 -8.97 16.63
C ASN A 39 4.50 -8.70 15.82
N GLN A 40 5.26 -9.76 15.50
CA GLN A 40 6.43 -9.66 14.62
C GLN A 40 6.04 -9.23 13.19
N GLN A 41 4.92 -9.74 12.65
CA GLN A 41 4.40 -9.32 11.35
C GLN A 41 4.01 -7.83 11.34
N LEU A 42 3.40 -7.34 12.41
CA LEU A 42 3.03 -5.94 12.56
C LEU A 42 4.28 -5.04 12.65
N LEU A 43 5.28 -5.44 13.44
CA LEU A 43 6.57 -4.74 13.51
C LEU A 43 7.30 -4.77 12.15
N ALA A 44 7.30 -5.90 11.44
CA ALA A 44 7.89 -6.00 10.10
C ALA A 44 7.22 -5.03 9.11
N THR A 45 5.90 -4.86 9.21
CA THR A 45 5.16 -3.86 8.43
C THR A 45 5.65 -2.45 8.76
N CYS A 46 5.83 -2.11 10.05
CA CYS A 46 6.37 -0.82 10.46
C CYS A 46 7.79 -0.59 9.92
N TYR A 47 8.66 -1.60 9.95
CA TYR A 47 10.01 -1.53 9.39
C TYR A 47 10.01 -1.31 7.88
N LEU A 48 9.09 -1.93 7.13
CA LEU A 48 8.94 -1.69 5.69
C LEU A 48 8.59 -0.24 5.38
N HIS A 49 7.66 0.37 6.12
CA HIS A 49 7.33 1.80 5.95
C HIS A 49 8.49 2.73 6.33
N CYS A 50 9.38 2.30 7.23
CA CYS A 50 10.59 3.05 7.59
C CYS A 50 11.78 2.76 6.67
N ASN A 51 11.58 2.08 5.53
CA ASN A 51 12.64 1.65 4.60
C ASN A 51 13.73 0.76 5.25
N GLN A 52 13.37 -0.01 6.28
CA GLN A 52 14.26 -0.93 7.01
C GLN A 52 13.98 -2.40 6.63
N ALA A 53 13.89 -2.67 5.33
CA ALA A 53 13.56 -4.00 4.79
C ALA A 53 14.49 -5.13 5.30
N TYR A 54 15.76 -4.82 5.56
CA TYR A 54 16.72 -5.79 6.10
C TYR A 54 16.34 -6.29 7.50
N ARG A 55 15.87 -5.39 8.38
CA ARG A 55 15.42 -5.77 9.73
C ARG A 55 14.13 -6.58 9.67
N ALA A 56 13.18 -6.15 8.84
CA ALA A 56 11.94 -6.89 8.60
C ALA A 56 12.20 -8.30 8.06
N TYR A 57 13.15 -8.45 7.12
CA TYR A 57 13.55 -9.74 6.57
C TYR A 57 14.02 -10.71 7.66
N HIS A 58 14.96 -10.29 8.52
CA HIS A 58 15.49 -11.18 9.56
C HIS A 58 14.47 -11.50 10.66
N LEU A 59 13.54 -10.57 10.91
CA LEU A 59 12.42 -10.81 11.83
C LEU A 59 11.45 -11.86 11.29
N LEU A 60 11.19 -11.85 9.98
CA LEU A 60 10.22 -12.76 9.33
C LEU A 60 10.83 -14.09 8.88
N LYS A 61 12.16 -14.18 8.78
CA LYS A 61 12.86 -15.36 8.29
C LYS A 61 12.60 -16.56 9.22
N GLY A 62 12.04 -17.62 8.65
CA GLY A 62 11.71 -18.86 9.37
C GLY A 62 10.21 -19.07 9.60
N HIS A 63 9.40 -18.02 9.50
CA HIS A 63 7.95 -18.13 9.60
C HIS A 63 7.31 -18.68 8.32
N ASN A 64 6.22 -19.43 8.48
CA ASN A 64 5.55 -20.13 7.37
C ASN A 64 4.12 -19.64 7.09
N SER A 65 3.57 -18.77 7.96
CA SER A 65 2.24 -18.24 7.70
C SER A 65 2.19 -17.45 6.40
N GLN A 66 1.00 -17.42 5.80
CA GLN A 66 0.74 -16.69 4.56
C GLN A 66 1.22 -15.23 4.63
N ARG A 67 0.93 -14.55 5.75
CA ARG A 67 1.29 -13.15 5.97
C ARG A 67 2.80 -12.96 6.04
N SER A 68 3.50 -13.80 6.80
CA SER A 68 4.95 -13.74 6.95
C SER A 68 5.64 -14.00 5.61
N ARG A 69 5.22 -15.02 4.85
CA ARG A 69 5.77 -15.33 3.52
C ARG A 69 5.62 -14.17 2.53
N TYR A 70 4.43 -13.56 2.49
CA TYR A 70 4.18 -12.40 1.64
C TYR A 70 5.05 -11.18 2.02
N LEU A 71 5.07 -10.82 3.30
CA LEU A 71 5.87 -9.69 3.78
C LEU A 71 7.38 -9.94 3.56
N LEU A 72 7.85 -11.17 3.75
CA LEU A 72 9.23 -11.56 3.47
C LEU A 72 9.57 -11.33 2.00
N ALA A 73 8.69 -11.72 1.07
CA ALA A 73 8.88 -11.47 -0.36
C ALA A 73 8.92 -9.98 -0.70
N VAL A 74 8.07 -9.15 -0.08
CA VAL A 74 8.12 -7.68 -0.21
C VAL A 74 9.45 -7.11 0.28
N CYS A 75 9.97 -7.62 1.41
CA CYS A 75 11.30 -7.24 1.92
C CYS A 75 12.40 -7.62 0.91
N CYS A 76 12.36 -8.84 0.39
CA CYS A 76 13.33 -9.34 -0.59
C CYS A 76 13.32 -8.51 -1.88
N LEU A 77 12.14 -8.14 -2.39
CA LEU A 77 12.01 -7.25 -3.55
C LEU A 77 12.64 -5.88 -3.29
N SER A 78 12.41 -5.29 -2.11
CA SER A 78 12.99 -4.00 -1.73
C SER A 78 14.52 -4.04 -1.64
N MET A 79 15.10 -5.22 -1.39
CA MET A 79 16.55 -5.46 -1.35
C MET A 79 17.11 -6.08 -2.63
N SER A 80 16.32 -6.19 -3.71
CA SER A 80 16.72 -6.84 -4.97
C SER A 80 17.15 -8.32 -4.84
N ARG A 81 16.68 -9.03 -3.80
CA ARG A 81 16.96 -10.46 -3.57
C ARG A 81 15.85 -11.32 -4.20
N TYR A 82 15.80 -11.32 -5.53
CA TYR A 82 14.72 -11.95 -6.30
C TYR A 82 14.53 -13.46 -6.10
N PRO A 83 15.60 -14.29 -6.05
CA PRO A 83 15.43 -15.73 -5.84
C PRO A 83 14.74 -16.04 -4.51
N GLU A 84 15.15 -15.37 -3.44
CA GLU A 84 14.54 -15.55 -2.13
C GLU A 84 13.12 -15.03 -2.04
N ALA A 85 12.76 -14.01 -2.83
CA ALA A 85 11.38 -13.57 -2.95
C ALA A 85 10.52 -14.65 -3.59
N LYS A 86 11.01 -15.28 -4.68
CA LYS A 86 10.31 -16.38 -5.36
C LYS A 86 10.15 -17.58 -4.42
N ASP A 87 11.23 -17.98 -3.73
CA ASP A 87 11.22 -19.09 -2.78
C ASP A 87 10.26 -18.84 -1.61
N ALA A 88 10.21 -17.62 -1.08
CA ALA A 88 9.29 -17.28 0.01
C ALA A 88 7.82 -17.42 -0.42
N LEU A 89 7.47 -16.99 -1.64
CA LEU A 89 6.10 -17.09 -2.16
C LEU A 89 5.73 -18.53 -2.51
N LEU A 90 6.66 -19.29 -3.10
CA LEU A 90 6.43 -20.68 -3.55
C LEU A 90 6.76 -21.75 -2.50
N LYS A 91 7.11 -21.37 -1.27
CA LYS A 91 7.52 -22.31 -0.21
C LYS A 91 6.54 -23.46 0.04
N MET A 92 5.24 -23.18 -0.09
CA MET A 92 4.15 -24.18 0.10
C MET A 92 3.57 -24.66 -1.25
N GLY A 93 4.26 -24.40 -2.36
CA GLY A 93 3.83 -24.71 -3.73
C GLY A 93 2.95 -23.64 -4.37
N GLU A 94 2.67 -23.81 -5.67
CA GLU A 94 1.85 -22.86 -6.45
C GLU A 94 0.36 -22.86 -6.06
N ALA A 95 -0.10 -23.91 -5.38
CA ALA A 95 -1.48 -23.99 -4.90
C ALA A 95 -1.75 -23.06 -3.69
N GLU A 96 -0.70 -22.69 -2.94
CA GLU A 96 -0.81 -21.93 -1.70
C GLU A 96 0.02 -20.63 -1.77
N ILE A 97 -0.21 -19.87 -2.84
CA ILE A 97 0.40 -18.55 -3.03
C ILE A 97 -0.24 -17.53 -2.07
N PRO A 98 0.56 -16.79 -1.29
CA PRO A 98 0.01 -15.86 -0.33
C PRO A 98 -0.86 -14.76 -0.92
N TYR A 99 -2.05 -14.60 -0.36
CA TYR A 99 -3.03 -13.56 -0.73
C TYR A 99 -3.46 -13.61 -2.21
N GLY A 100 -3.42 -14.79 -2.84
CA GLY A 100 -3.98 -15.06 -4.16
C GLY A 100 -3.50 -14.07 -5.23
N PRO A 101 -4.35 -13.16 -5.76
CA PRO A 101 -3.97 -12.20 -6.79
C PRO A 101 -2.74 -11.35 -6.44
N ALA A 102 -2.63 -10.91 -5.19
CA ALA A 102 -1.52 -10.05 -4.76
C ALA A 102 -0.18 -10.81 -4.76
N GLY A 103 -0.17 -12.07 -4.32
CA GLY A 103 1.02 -12.92 -4.36
C GLY A 103 1.42 -13.29 -5.78
N LEU A 104 0.44 -13.58 -6.65
CA LEU A 104 0.68 -13.81 -8.08
C LEU A 104 1.29 -12.57 -8.75
N TYR A 105 0.79 -11.38 -8.44
CA TYR A 105 1.38 -10.13 -8.91
C TYR A 105 2.84 -9.95 -8.45
N LEU A 106 3.15 -10.27 -7.18
CA LEU A 106 4.54 -10.24 -6.70
C LEU A 106 5.43 -11.26 -7.43
N LEU A 107 4.94 -12.47 -7.70
CA LEU A 107 5.67 -13.47 -8.51
C LEU A 107 5.93 -12.96 -9.92
N GLY A 108 4.93 -12.38 -10.59
CA GLY A 108 5.10 -11.77 -11.90
C GLY A 108 6.16 -10.66 -11.88
N LYS A 109 6.15 -9.82 -10.84
CA LYS A 109 7.16 -8.76 -10.64
C LYS A 109 8.56 -9.32 -10.43
N VAL A 110 8.70 -10.40 -9.66
CA VAL A 110 9.98 -11.10 -9.49
C VAL A 110 10.46 -11.65 -10.85
N CYS A 111 9.60 -12.35 -11.59
CA CYS A 111 9.94 -12.92 -12.90
C CYS A 111 10.34 -11.84 -13.92
N ARG A 112 9.63 -10.70 -13.96
CA ARG A 112 9.99 -9.57 -14.81
C ARG A 112 11.37 -9.03 -14.48
N LEU A 113 11.67 -8.86 -13.18
CA LEU A 113 12.97 -8.36 -12.71
C LEU A 113 14.12 -9.36 -12.95
N THR A 114 13.83 -10.65 -13.07
CA THR A 114 14.80 -11.69 -13.46
C THR A 114 14.82 -11.96 -14.96
N ASN A 115 14.18 -11.13 -15.78
CA ASN A 115 14.10 -11.24 -17.24
C ASN A 115 13.36 -12.49 -17.76
N CYS A 116 12.50 -13.11 -16.95
CA CYS A 116 11.63 -14.22 -17.30
C CYS A 116 10.25 -13.69 -17.75
N MET A 117 10.18 -13.06 -18.92
CA MET A 117 8.97 -12.34 -19.38
C MET A 117 7.76 -13.25 -19.61
N SER A 118 7.97 -14.49 -20.09
CA SER A 118 6.87 -15.45 -20.32
C SER A 118 6.18 -15.88 -19.02
N GLU A 119 6.97 -16.22 -17.99
CA GLU A 119 6.44 -16.53 -16.65
C GLU A 119 5.77 -15.31 -16.02
N ALA A 120 6.36 -14.12 -16.19
CA ALA A 120 5.76 -12.89 -15.68
C ALA A 120 4.36 -12.66 -16.28
N LYS A 121 4.22 -12.86 -17.60
CA LYS A 121 2.95 -12.78 -18.31
C LYS A 121 1.89 -13.73 -17.73
N ASP A 122 2.24 -15.00 -17.54
CA ASP A 122 1.32 -16.01 -16.96
C ASP A 122 0.84 -15.60 -15.56
N TYR A 123 1.76 -15.20 -14.68
CA TYR A 123 1.41 -14.83 -13.31
C TYR A 123 0.54 -13.57 -13.26
N TYR A 124 0.82 -12.55 -14.08
CA TYR A 124 -0.01 -11.34 -14.15
C TYR A 124 -1.41 -11.64 -14.70
N PHE A 125 -1.49 -12.45 -15.76
CA PHE A 125 -2.77 -12.83 -16.34
C PHE A 125 -3.63 -13.63 -15.34
N ARG A 126 -3.04 -14.61 -14.65
CA ARG A 126 -3.72 -15.36 -13.57
C ARG A 126 -4.17 -14.45 -12.43
N ALA A 127 -3.36 -13.46 -12.04
CA ALA A 127 -3.74 -12.49 -11.02
C ALA A 127 -4.98 -11.69 -11.44
N LEU A 128 -5.04 -11.25 -12.69
CA LEU A 128 -6.16 -10.47 -13.25
C LEU A 128 -7.43 -11.30 -13.45
N ARG A 129 -7.32 -12.58 -13.80
CA ARG A 129 -8.48 -13.49 -13.84
C ARG A 129 -9.14 -13.66 -12.48
N LEU A 130 -8.35 -13.58 -11.40
CA LEU A 130 -8.87 -13.64 -10.02
C LEU A 130 -9.31 -12.27 -9.49
N ASN A 131 -8.63 -11.19 -9.89
CA ASN A 131 -9.00 -9.83 -9.53
C ASN A 131 -8.82 -8.88 -10.73
N PRO A 132 -9.88 -8.67 -11.53
CA PRO A 132 -9.86 -7.78 -12.69
C PRO A 132 -9.60 -6.30 -12.34
N LEU A 133 -9.74 -5.92 -11.06
CA LEU A 133 -9.52 -4.54 -10.59
C LEU A 133 -8.05 -4.27 -10.21
N LEU A 134 -7.16 -5.25 -10.37
CA LEU A 134 -5.74 -5.10 -10.02
C LEU A 134 -4.97 -4.36 -11.12
N TRP A 135 -5.16 -3.04 -11.20
CA TRP A 135 -4.55 -2.18 -12.23
C TRP A 135 -3.03 -2.37 -12.38
N CYS A 136 -2.30 -2.48 -11.26
CA CYS A 136 -0.85 -2.67 -11.32
C CYS A 136 -0.42 -3.97 -12.04
N ALA A 137 -1.24 -5.03 -11.99
CA ALA A 137 -0.96 -6.24 -12.77
C ALA A 137 -1.29 -6.05 -14.25
N TYR A 138 -2.33 -5.27 -14.57
CA TYR A 138 -2.71 -4.95 -15.95
C TYR A 138 -1.64 -4.12 -16.66
N GLU A 139 -1.15 -3.06 -16.01
CA GLU A 139 -0.09 -2.20 -16.53
C GLU A 139 1.18 -3.01 -16.82
N GLU A 140 1.59 -3.85 -15.87
CA GLU A 140 2.78 -4.69 -16.02
C GLU A 140 2.59 -5.79 -17.08
N LEU A 141 1.37 -6.32 -17.22
CA LEU A 141 1.03 -7.30 -18.27
C LEU A 141 1.20 -6.70 -19.67
N CYS A 142 0.71 -5.48 -19.89
CA CYS A 142 0.90 -4.78 -21.17
C CYS A 142 2.39 -4.51 -21.42
N ALA A 143 3.13 -4.10 -20.37
CA ALA A 143 4.57 -3.82 -20.48
C ALA A 143 5.42 -5.05 -20.86
N VAL A 144 4.98 -6.27 -20.51
CA VAL A 144 5.65 -7.53 -20.92
C VAL A 144 5.14 -8.08 -22.26
N GLY A 145 4.24 -7.38 -22.95
CA GLY A 145 3.67 -7.77 -24.25
C GLY A 145 2.49 -8.73 -24.17
N GLY A 146 1.67 -8.65 -23.11
CA GLY A 146 0.44 -9.43 -22.93
C GLY A 146 -0.82 -8.71 -23.40
N ASP A 147 -0.77 -8.07 -24.57
CA ASP A 147 -1.88 -7.24 -25.10
C ASP A 147 -3.16 -8.05 -25.34
N GLU A 148 -3.03 -9.30 -25.81
CA GLU A 148 -4.16 -10.20 -26.05
C GLU A 148 -4.84 -10.61 -24.73
N GLU A 149 -4.04 -11.01 -23.74
CA GLU A 149 -4.53 -11.34 -22.40
C GLU A 149 -5.16 -10.12 -21.69
N ALA A 150 -4.58 -8.93 -21.90
CA ALA A 150 -5.11 -7.68 -21.37
C ALA A 150 -6.47 -7.34 -22.00
N ALA A 151 -6.63 -7.54 -23.31
CA ALA A 151 -7.91 -7.35 -23.99
C ALA A 151 -8.99 -8.31 -23.46
N GLU A 152 -8.63 -9.57 -23.21
CA GLU A 152 -9.53 -10.56 -22.60
C GLU A 152 -10.02 -10.07 -21.23
N VAL A 153 -9.12 -9.71 -20.32
CA VAL A 153 -9.49 -9.23 -18.98
C VAL A 153 -10.37 -7.98 -19.04
N CYS A 154 -10.06 -7.04 -19.94
CA CYS A 154 -10.83 -5.81 -20.11
C CYS A 154 -12.26 -6.11 -20.58
N SER A 155 -12.44 -7.09 -21.47
CA SER A 155 -13.76 -7.53 -21.92
C SER A 155 -14.58 -8.16 -20.79
N LEU A 156 -13.94 -8.92 -19.88
CA LEU A 156 -14.59 -9.54 -18.72
C LEU A 156 -15.02 -8.53 -17.65
N ALA A 157 -14.32 -7.40 -17.55
CA ALA A 157 -14.62 -6.34 -16.59
C ALA A 157 -15.75 -5.39 -17.03
N GLN A 158 -16.28 -5.56 -18.25
CA GLN A 158 -17.43 -4.79 -18.74
C GLN A 158 -18.68 -5.16 -17.93
N LEU A 159 -18.88 -4.46 -16.81
CA LEU A 159 -20.15 -4.44 -16.12
C LEU A 159 -21.24 -3.98 -17.11
N PRO A 160 -22.42 -4.59 -17.09
CA PRO A 160 -23.53 -4.11 -17.92
C PRO A 160 -23.73 -2.62 -17.64
N PRO A 161 -24.01 -1.80 -18.67
CA PRO A 161 -24.23 -0.37 -18.49
C PRO A 161 -25.28 -0.19 -17.39
N ARG A 162 -24.93 0.63 -16.40
CA ARG A 162 -25.79 0.97 -15.26
C ARG A 162 -26.97 1.81 -15.78
N GLY A 163 -27.94 1.15 -16.39
CA GLY A 163 -29.04 1.81 -17.12
C GLY A 163 -29.90 0.94 -18.03
N ALA A 164 -29.88 -0.40 -17.89
CA ALA A 164 -30.79 -1.29 -18.63
C ALA A 164 -31.81 -2.01 -17.72
N ALA A 165 -32.15 -1.40 -16.59
CA ALA A 165 -33.34 -1.76 -15.82
C ALA A 165 -34.39 -0.66 -16.03
N GLU A 166 -35.53 -1.08 -16.57
CA GLU A 166 -36.77 -0.33 -16.79
C GLU A 166 -36.90 0.40 -18.14
N ALA A 167 -36.91 -0.37 -19.23
CA ALA A 167 -37.86 -0.11 -20.32
C ALA A 167 -39.27 -0.46 -19.82
N GLY A 168 -39.79 0.34 -18.89
CA GLY A 168 -41.17 0.29 -18.44
C GLY A 168 -42.06 0.81 -19.56
N SER A 169 -42.93 -0.06 -20.04
CA SER A 169 -44.04 0.25 -20.94
C SER A 169 -44.76 1.52 -20.50
N SER A 170 -44.81 2.54 -21.37
CA SER A 170 -45.71 3.66 -21.19
C SER A 170 -47.16 3.17 -21.17
N PRO A 171 -48.03 3.79 -20.36
CA PRO A 171 -49.23 4.35 -20.96
C PRO A 171 -49.41 5.82 -20.61
N SER A 172 -49.99 6.50 -21.58
CA SER A 172 -50.17 7.93 -21.73
C SER A 172 -51.23 8.55 -20.80
N THR A 173 -51.16 9.88 -20.71
CA THR A 173 -52.17 10.85 -20.19
C THR A 173 -52.26 10.96 -18.66
N SER A 174 -52.46 12.12 -18.02
CA SER A 174 -52.98 13.42 -18.45
C SER A 174 -52.48 14.54 -17.52
N SER A 175 -52.50 15.75 -18.06
CA SER A 175 -52.23 17.09 -17.50
C SER A 175 -52.59 17.36 -16.03
N ARG A 176 -51.72 18.10 -15.32
CA ARG A 176 -52.08 19.43 -14.77
C ARG A 176 -50.83 20.21 -14.34
N VAL A 177 -50.55 21.30 -15.04
CA VAL A 177 -49.60 22.35 -14.63
C VAL A 177 -50.31 23.24 -13.61
N GLY A 178 -49.71 23.38 -12.43
CA GLY A 178 -50.08 24.36 -11.42
C GLY A 178 -48.85 25.19 -11.07
N SER A 179 -48.79 26.40 -11.63
CA SER A 179 -47.74 27.40 -11.47
C SER A 179 -47.82 28.12 -10.11
N ALA A 180 -46.66 28.59 -9.63
CA ALA A 180 -46.38 29.87 -8.92
C ALA A 180 -45.35 29.69 -7.75
N PRO A 181 -44.69 30.76 -7.25
CA PRO A 181 -43.40 31.20 -7.78
C PRO A 181 -42.30 31.33 -6.71
N ALA A 182 -41.07 31.50 -7.19
CA ALA A 182 -39.89 31.85 -6.41
C ALA A 182 -40.00 33.27 -5.80
N GLN A 183 -39.51 33.43 -4.57
CA GLN A 183 -39.18 34.73 -4.00
C GLN A 183 -37.69 34.75 -3.58
N HIS A 184 -36.94 35.56 -4.33
CA HIS A 184 -35.67 36.15 -3.93
C HIS A 184 -35.90 37.16 -2.79
N THR A 185 -34.98 37.20 -1.81
CA THR A 185 -34.64 38.43 -1.09
C THR A 185 -33.10 38.54 -0.95
N PRO A 186 -32.51 39.76 -1.01
CA PRO A 186 -31.06 39.95 -1.12
C PRO A 186 -30.37 40.58 0.11
N HIS A 187 -29.05 40.33 0.23
CA HIS A 187 -27.96 41.13 0.88
C HIS A 187 -27.90 41.30 2.41
N PRO A 188 -26.78 41.76 3.04
CA PRO A 188 -25.43 42.09 2.51
C PRO A 188 -24.22 41.49 3.31
N HIS A 189 -23.02 41.78 2.78
CA HIS A 189 -21.65 41.66 3.34
C HIS A 189 -21.48 42.00 4.83
N GLN A 190 -20.46 41.40 5.49
CA GLN A 190 -19.33 42.14 6.11
C GLN A 190 -18.10 41.24 6.34
N HIS A 191 -16.94 41.66 5.81
CA HIS A 191 -15.60 41.33 6.29
C HIS A 191 -15.32 42.10 7.59
N PRO A 192 -14.36 41.65 8.42
CA PRO A 192 -13.16 42.49 8.52
C PRO A 192 -11.84 41.73 8.53
N HIS A 193 -10.87 42.33 7.85
CA HIS A 193 -9.44 42.17 8.10
C HIS A 193 -9.10 42.53 9.55
N GLN A 194 -8.21 41.76 10.18
CA GLN A 194 -7.25 42.32 11.13
C GLN A 194 -5.87 41.69 10.92
N GLN A 195 -4.92 42.58 10.64
CA GLN A 195 -3.48 42.37 10.55
C GLN A 195 -2.87 42.35 11.97
N HIS A 196 -1.63 41.83 12.05
CA HIS A 196 -0.54 42.06 13.02
C HIS A 196 0.02 40.71 13.49
N ALA A 197 1.32 40.48 13.67
CA ALA A 197 2.57 41.12 13.28
C ALA A 197 3.68 40.08 13.62
N HIS A 198 4.80 40.08 12.90
CA HIS A 198 6.01 39.34 13.30
C HIS A 198 6.55 39.82 14.66
N PRO A 199 7.33 38.99 15.38
CA PRO A 199 8.78 39.15 15.26
C PRO A 199 9.60 37.83 15.33
N HIS A 200 10.64 37.79 14.50
CA HIS A 200 11.92 37.08 14.72
C HIS A 200 12.89 38.08 15.42
N PRO A 201 14.14 37.76 15.86
CA PRO A 201 14.95 36.54 15.69
C PRO A 201 15.80 36.14 16.94
N GLN A 202 16.83 35.28 16.74
CA GLN A 202 18.05 34.97 17.54
C GLN A 202 18.10 33.50 18.05
N GLN A 203 19.19 32.74 18.00
CA GLN A 203 20.57 32.91 17.52
C GLN A 203 21.22 31.50 17.45
N HIS A 204 22.10 31.26 16.46
CA HIS A 204 23.02 30.11 16.38
C HIS A 204 24.26 30.32 17.27
N PRO A 205 24.89 29.24 17.77
CA PRO A 205 26.33 29.26 18.02
C PRO A 205 27.13 28.30 17.11
N GLN A 206 28.35 28.76 16.84
CA GLN A 206 29.39 28.22 15.97
C GLN A 206 29.92 26.83 16.36
N GLN A 207 30.22 26.05 15.32
CA GLN A 207 31.12 24.89 15.36
C GLN A 207 32.56 25.34 15.63
N GLN A 208 33.21 24.68 16.59
CA GLN A 208 34.64 24.82 16.86
C GLN A 208 35.38 23.66 16.18
N GLN A 209 36.27 24.00 15.25
CA GLN A 209 37.18 23.08 14.56
C GLN A 209 38.22 22.52 15.53
N GLY A 210 38.19 21.21 15.75
CA GLY A 210 39.27 20.46 16.39
C GLY A 210 40.23 19.89 15.34
N ARG A 211 41.40 20.52 15.20
CA ARG A 211 42.59 19.95 14.53
C ARG A 211 43.22 18.88 15.44
N GLY A 212 43.51 17.71 14.89
CA GLY A 212 44.50 16.75 15.40
C GLY A 212 44.97 15.90 14.23
N GLN A 213 45.97 16.34 13.47
CA GLN A 213 47.39 15.97 13.60
C GLN A 213 47.60 14.46 13.78
N GLY A 214 48.03 13.83 12.68
CA GLY A 214 48.63 12.50 12.70
C GLY A 214 50.10 12.55 13.08
N HIS A 215 50.54 11.52 13.81
CA HIS A 215 51.88 10.96 14.01
C HIS A 215 51.60 9.53 14.52
N GLY A 216 52.29 8.46 14.18
CA GLY A 216 53.46 8.22 13.37
C GLY A 216 53.69 6.71 13.33
N GLN A 217 54.61 6.31 12.47
CA GLN A 217 55.06 4.95 12.21
C GLN A 217 55.54 4.23 13.48
N GLN A 218 55.21 2.93 13.59
CA GLN A 218 56.16 1.81 13.65
C GLN A 218 55.39 0.49 13.52
#